data_AF-A0A426XFK7-F1
#
_entry.id   AF-A0A426XFK7-F1
#
_cell.length_a   1.000
_cell.length_b   1.000
_cell.length_c   1.000
_cell.angle_alpha   90.00
_cell.angle_beta   90.00
_cell.angle_gamma   90.00
#
_symmetry.space_group_name_H-M   'P 1'
#
loop_
_entity.id
_entity.type
_entity.pdbx_description
1 polymer ?
#
loop_
_entity_poly.entity_id
_entity_poly.type
_entity_poly.pdbx_seq_one_letter_code
_entity_poly.pdbx_strand_id
1 'polypeptide(L)'
;MVDFALTFVLDPAHIPRMNAAGGAAWLPYCVSVRLRYSFGDNAHVSFIGMQGSHGGRACWSRQEEWEKCKQRMARAAEFANGNSAGDVSQGRLRLVADTLQRTLQVLLQQLRDGAVPLNSSGT
;
A
#
# COMPACT_ATOMS: atom_id res chain seq x y z
N MET A 1 14.64 -1.22 17.97
CA MET A 1 13.69 -1.03 16.85
C MET A 1 13.36 -2.41 16.28
N VAL A 2 12.16 -2.61 15.73
CA VAL A 2 11.75 -3.88 15.12
C VAL A 2 11.23 -3.61 13.71
N ASP A 3 11.75 -4.36 12.74
CA ASP A 3 11.27 -4.32 11.36
C ASP A 3 10.13 -5.33 11.19
N PHE A 4 9.07 -4.90 10.55
CA PHE A 4 7.90 -5.72 10.25
C PHE A 4 7.34 -5.40 8.87
N ALA A 5 6.42 -6.23 8.40
CA ALA A 5 5.75 -6.01 7.13
C ALA A 5 4.23 -6.10 7.31
N LEU A 6 3.50 -5.17 6.69
CA LEU A 6 2.07 -5.26 6.48
C LEU A 6 1.82 -5.74 5.06
N THR A 7 1.13 -6.88 4.93
CA THR A 7 0.77 -7.43 3.62
C THR A 7 -0.70 -7.13 3.35
N PHE A 8 -0.96 -6.42 2.26
CA PHE A 8 -2.29 -6.12 1.77
C PHE A 8 -2.59 -7.02 0.57
N VAL A 9 -3.64 -7.83 0.70
CA VAL A 9 -4.21 -8.57 -0.44
C VAL A 9 -5.08 -7.60 -1.23
N LEU A 10 -4.75 -7.42 -2.50
CA LEU A 10 -5.52 -6.59 -3.41
C LEU A 10 -6.69 -7.43 -3.95
N ASP A 11 -7.90 -6.90 -3.89
CA ASP A 11 -9.09 -7.60 -4.39
C ASP A 11 -9.02 -7.79 -5.92
N PRO A 12 -9.04 -9.03 -6.43
CA PRO A 12 -9.03 -9.31 -7.87
C PRO A 12 -10.19 -8.65 -8.64
N ALA A 13 -11.34 -8.38 -8.00
CA ALA A 13 -12.47 -7.69 -8.61
C ALA A 13 -12.14 -6.23 -9.01
N HIS A 14 -11.07 -5.67 -8.44
CA HIS A 14 -10.64 -4.28 -8.62
C HIS A 14 -9.34 -4.16 -9.44
N ILE A 15 -8.81 -5.25 -10.01
CA ILE A 15 -7.52 -5.29 -10.70
C ILE A 15 -7.69 -5.66 -12.18
N PRO A 16 -7.08 -4.91 -13.12
CA PRO A 16 -7.12 -5.27 -14.54
C PRO A 16 -6.48 -6.66 -14.76
N ARG A 17 -7.19 -7.54 -15.49
CA ARG A 17 -6.73 -8.90 -15.82
C ARG A 17 -5.35 -8.86 -16.48
N MET A 18 -4.32 -9.38 -15.81
CA MET A 18 -2.97 -9.54 -16.37
C MET A 18 -2.42 -10.93 -16.04
N ASN A 19 -1.73 -11.53 -17.03
CA ASN A 19 -1.13 -12.86 -16.98
C ASN A 19 -0.08 -12.95 -15.85
N ALA A 20 -0.42 -13.67 -14.78
CA ALA A 20 0.53 -14.01 -13.72
C ALA A 20 1.28 -15.29 -14.11
N ALA A 21 2.51 -15.16 -14.61
CA ALA A 21 3.43 -16.28 -14.78
C ALA A 21 4.69 -16.02 -13.95
N GLY A 22 4.94 -16.87 -12.94
CA GLY A 22 6.28 -17.07 -12.38
C GLY A 22 6.42 -16.95 -10.86
N GLY A 23 6.52 -18.11 -10.19
CA GLY A 23 7.46 -18.39 -9.10
C GLY A 23 7.27 -17.72 -7.74
N ALA A 24 6.82 -18.51 -6.77
CA ALA A 24 6.97 -18.33 -5.30
C ALA A 24 6.48 -17.01 -4.67
N ALA A 25 5.16 -16.78 -4.68
CA ALA A 25 4.46 -16.02 -3.64
C ALA A 25 3.02 -16.56 -3.53
N TRP A 26 2.68 -17.14 -2.39
CA TRP A 26 1.41 -17.80 -2.03
C TRP A 26 0.13 -16.96 -2.21
N LEU A 27 0.23 -15.68 -2.59
CA LEU A 27 -0.93 -14.83 -2.85
C LEU A 27 -0.69 -13.96 -4.11
N PRO A 28 -1.42 -14.20 -5.22
CA PRO A 28 -1.43 -13.28 -6.35
C PRO A 28 -1.98 -11.93 -5.89
N TYR A 29 -1.48 -10.83 -6.46
CA TYR A 29 -1.95 -9.47 -6.19
C TYR A 29 -1.81 -9.01 -4.73
N CYS A 30 -0.60 -9.07 -4.18
CA CYS A 30 -0.32 -8.51 -2.86
C CYS A 30 0.69 -7.38 -2.92
N VAL A 31 0.60 -6.50 -1.94
CA VAL A 31 1.60 -5.48 -1.62
C VAL A 31 2.09 -5.71 -0.21
N SER A 32 3.40 -5.82 -0.03
CA SER A 32 4.06 -5.85 1.26
C SER A 32 4.73 -4.51 1.54
N VAL A 33 4.30 -3.82 2.59
CA VAL A 33 4.88 -2.56 3.08
C VAL A 33 5.77 -2.88 4.27
N ARG A 34 7.07 -2.60 4.14
CA ARG A 34 8.07 -2.78 5.18
C ARG A 34 8.14 -1.52 6.03
N LEU A 35 8.02 -1.70 7.34
CA LEU A 35 7.96 -0.66 8.35
C LEU A 35 8.92 -0.97 9.50
N ARG A 36 9.37 0.06 10.21
CA ARG A 36 10.19 -0.07 11.41
C ARG A 36 9.50 0.60 12.58
N TYR A 37 9.26 -0.16 13.63
CA TYR A 37 8.77 0.34 14.91
C TYR A 37 9.94 0.70 15.83
N SER A 38 9.93 1.93 16.31
CA SER A 38 10.81 2.43 17.36
C SER A 38 10.06 2.40 18.69
N PHE A 39 10.66 1.79 19.71
CA PHE A 39 10.12 1.72 21.08
C PHE A 39 10.64 2.89 21.92
N GLY A 40 9.92 3.25 22.98
CA GLY A 40 10.30 4.29 23.94
C GLY A 40 9.27 5.42 24.03
N ASP A 41 9.62 6.48 24.75
CA ASP A 41 8.72 7.61 25.06
C ASP A 41 8.22 8.34 23.80
N ASN A 42 8.99 8.30 22.72
CA ASN A 42 8.58 8.74 21.39
C ASN A 42 8.54 7.55 20.43
N ALA A 43 7.72 6.55 20.75
CA ALA A 43 7.47 5.46 19.82
C ALA A 43 7.11 6.00 18.43
N HIS A 44 7.49 5.34 17.35
CA HIS A 44 7.27 5.83 15.98
C HIS A 44 7.32 4.68 14.98
N VAL A 45 6.56 4.80 13.88
CA VAL A 45 6.61 3.86 12.76
C VAL A 45 7.16 4.53 11.52
N SER A 46 8.31 4.09 11.04
CA SER A 46 8.93 4.64 9.82
C SER A 46 8.75 3.70 8.63
N PHE A 47 8.57 4.29 7.44
CA PHE A 47 8.53 3.56 6.19
C PHE A 47 9.93 3.13 5.74
N ILE A 48 10.13 1.83 5.48
CA ILE A 48 11.40 1.29 4.97
C ILE A 48 11.32 1.07 3.45
N GLY A 49 10.19 0.54 2.98
CA GLY A 49 10.05 0.16 1.58
C GLY A 49 8.75 -0.55 1.30
N MET A 50 8.50 -0.84 0.03
CA MET A 50 7.27 -1.50 -0.41
C MET A 50 7.59 -2.34 -1.65
N GLN A 51 7.04 -3.55 -1.68
CA GLN A 51 7.23 -4.54 -2.75
C GLN A 51 5.87 -5.14 -3.12
N GLY A 52 5.65 -5.40 -4.39
CA GLY A 52 4.54 -6.23 -4.84
C GLY A 52 4.87 -7.71 -4.86
N SER A 53 3.88 -8.56 -5.13
CA SER A 53 4.11 -9.99 -5.40
C SER A 53 5.26 -10.19 -6.40
N HIS A 54 6.07 -11.24 -6.18
CA HIS A 54 7.27 -11.58 -6.98
C HIS A 54 8.37 -10.51 -6.97
N GLY A 55 8.40 -9.62 -5.96
CA GLY A 55 9.36 -8.52 -5.89
C GLY A 55 9.10 -7.41 -6.92
N GLY A 56 7.96 -7.49 -7.63
CA GLY A 56 7.55 -6.55 -8.67
C GLY A 56 6.70 -5.40 -8.15
N ARG A 57 5.83 -4.89 -9.02
CA ARG A 57 4.93 -3.76 -8.75
C ARG A 57 3.48 -4.20 -8.54
N ALA A 58 3.23 -5.46 -8.17
CA ALA A 58 1.88 -6.03 -8.03
C ALA A 58 1.02 -5.79 -9.30
N CYS A 59 0.00 -4.92 -9.23
CA CYS A 59 -0.89 -4.58 -10.33
C CYS A 59 -0.51 -3.30 -11.12
N TRP A 60 0.51 -2.56 -10.68
CA TRP A 60 0.91 -1.32 -11.35
C TRP A 60 1.70 -1.61 -12.63
N SER A 61 1.09 -1.32 -13.78
CA SER A 61 1.74 -1.46 -15.09
C SER A 61 2.90 -0.48 -15.26
N ARG A 62 2.67 0.80 -14.96
CA ARG A 62 3.65 1.89 -15.09
C ARG A 62 4.51 2.03 -13.83
N GLN A 63 5.83 2.14 -14.01
CA GLN A 63 6.77 2.36 -12.91
C GLN A 63 6.47 3.65 -12.14
N GLU A 64 6.13 4.73 -12.85
CA GLU A 64 5.85 6.03 -12.24
C GLU A 64 4.69 5.97 -11.24
N GLU A 65 3.59 5.29 -11.59
CA GLU A 65 2.43 5.15 -10.72
C GLU A 65 2.73 4.29 -9.48
N TRP A 66 3.63 3.31 -9.61
CA TRP A 66 4.14 2.54 -8.48
C TRP A 66 5.00 3.41 -7.54
N GLU A 67 5.91 4.23 -8.08
CA GLU A 67 6.71 5.15 -7.26
C GLU A 67 5.83 6.18 -6.55
N LYS A 68 4.84 6.75 -7.23
CA LYS A 68 3.83 7.64 -6.61
C LYS A 68 3.08 6.93 -5.48
N CYS A 69 2.70 5.67 -5.68
CA CYS A 69 2.08 4.86 -4.63
C CYS A 69 3.00 4.73 -3.42
N LYS A 70 4.27 4.32 -3.61
CA LYS A 70 5.25 4.21 -2.52
C LYS A 70 5.42 5.51 -1.75
N GLN A 71 5.51 6.64 -2.45
CA GLN A 71 5.62 7.96 -1.81
C GLN A 71 4.39 8.31 -0.97
N ARG A 72 3.18 8.01 -1.46
CA ARG A 72 1.94 8.25 -0.71
C ARG A 72 1.82 7.33 0.51
N MET A 73 2.22 6.06 0.39
CA MET A 73 2.26 5.13 1.52
C MET A 73 3.26 5.57 2.59
N ALA A 74 4.43 6.07 2.20
CA ALA A 74 5.40 6.63 3.13
C ALA A 74 4.84 7.85 3.89
N ARG A 75 4.18 8.79 3.19
CA ARG A 75 3.53 9.95 3.82
C ARG A 75 2.40 9.54 4.78
N ALA A 76 1.61 8.54 4.40
CA ALA A 76 0.51 8.03 5.21
C ALA A 76 1.01 7.38 6.51
N ALA A 77 2.11 6.62 6.47
CA ALA A 77 2.75 6.07 7.66
C ALA A 77 3.20 7.18 8.62
N GLU A 78 3.84 8.22 8.09
CA GLU A 78 4.28 9.37 8.90
C GLU A 78 3.11 10.17 9.50
N PHE A 79 2.05 10.40 8.71
CA PHE A 79 0.85 11.08 9.18
C PHE A 79 0.18 10.34 10.36
N ALA A 80 0.11 9.00 10.29
CA ALA A 80 -0.45 8.19 11.36
C ALA A 80 0.33 8.31 12.69
N ASN A 81 1.64 8.60 12.64
CA ASN A 81 2.42 8.84 13.87
C ASN A 81 1.98 10.12 14.60
N GLY A 82 1.70 11.21 13.88
CA GLY A 82 1.33 12.50 14.46
C GLY A 82 -0.09 12.52 15.04
N ASN A 83 -0.98 11.71 14.49
CA ASN A 83 -2.38 11.63 14.91
C ASN A 83 -2.62 10.69 16.11
N SER A 84 -1.56 10.07 16.66
CA SER A 84 -1.62 9.09 17.75
C SER A 84 -1.59 9.71 19.16
N ALA A 85 -1.62 11.04 19.28
CA ALA A 85 -1.40 11.76 20.55
C ALA A 85 -2.44 11.48 21.66
N GLY A 86 -3.53 10.76 21.38
CA GLY A 86 -4.66 10.62 22.33
C GLY A 86 -5.25 9.22 22.50
N ASP A 87 -4.77 8.17 21.82
CA ASP A 87 -5.41 6.86 21.91
C ASP A 87 -4.41 5.70 22.05
N VAL A 88 -3.89 5.56 23.27
CA VAL A 88 -3.06 4.42 23.69
C VAL A 88 -3.89 3.12 23.72
N SER A 89 -5.23 3.20 23.70
CA SER A 89 -6.11 2.04 23.86
C SER A 89 -6.27 1.19 22.58
N GLN A 90 -6.17 1.79 21.40
CA GLN A 90 -6.26 1.06 20.11
C GLN A 90 -4.90 0.68 19.50
N GLY A 91 -3.78 1.16 20.05
CA GLY A 91 -2.43 0.83 19.63
C GLY A 91 -2.02 1.49 18.30
N ARG A 92 -0.96 2.30 18.33
CA ARG A 92 -0.40 3.02 17.16
C ARG A 92 -0.26 2.16 15.90
N LEU A 93 0.12 0.89 16.04
CA LEU A 93 0.26 -0.04 14.90
C LEU A 93 -1.05 -0.24 14.15
N ARG A 94 -2.19 -0.29 14.85
CA ARG A 94 -3.51 -0.41 14.23
C ARG A 94 -3.86 0.83 13.43
N LEU A 95 -3.64 2.03 13.99
CA LEU A 95 -3.87 3.28 13.28
C LEU A 95 -3.02 3.38 12.00
N VAL A 96 -1.75 2.99 12.08
CA VAL A 96 -0.87 2.92 10.91
C VAL A 96 -1.41 1.92 9.88
N ALA A 97 -1.80 0.71 10.31
CA ALA A 97 -2.34 -0.30 9.41
C ALA A 97 -3.62 0.18 8.70
N ASP A 98 -4.57 0.77 9.44
CA ASP A 98 -5.83 1.27 8.90
C ASP A 98 -5.61 2.45 7.94
N THR A 99 -4.69 3.36 8.27
CA THR A 99 -4.35 4.51 7.42
C THR A 99 -3.71 4.06 6.10
N LEU A 100 -2.79 3.09 6.17
CA LEU A 100 -2.17 2.51 4.98
C LEU A 100 -3.17 1.73 4.13
N GLN A 101 -4.08 0.96 4.75
CA GLN A 101 -5.13 0.24 4.05
C GLN A 101 -6.03 1.20 3.26
N ARG A 102 -6.53 2.26 3.90
CA ARG A 102 -7.38 3.26 3.24
C ARG A 102 -6.65 3.99 2.11
N THR A 103 -5.40 4.36 2.34
CA THR A 103 -4.56 5.02 1.33
C THR A 103 -4.40 4.12 0.10
N LEU A 104 -4.09 2.83 0.32
CA LEU A 104 -3.92 1.85 -0.75
C LEU A 104 -5.23 1.67 -1.54
N GLN A 105 -6.37 1.55 -0.87
CA GLN A 105 -7.68 1.43 -1.53
C GLN A 105 -7.98 2.62 -2.44
N VAL A 106 -7.74 3.85 -1.98
CA VAL A 106 -7.91 5.06 -2.80
C VAL A 106 -7.00 5.04 -4.02
N LEU A 107 -5.75 4.56 -3.88
CA LEU A 107 -4.81 4.50 -5.00
C LEU A 107 -5.21 3.47 -6.05
N LEU A 108 -5.67 2.30 -5.61
CA LEU A 108 -6.21 1.28 -6.52
C LEU A 108 -7.44 1.79 -7.27
N GLN A 109 -8.32 2.52 -6.57
CA GLN A 109 -9.49 3.16 -7.16
C GLN A 109 -9.11 4.15 -8.26
N GLN A 110 -8.13 5.03 -7.99
CA GLN A 110 -7.61 5.98 -8.98
C GLN A 110 -6.97 5.30 -10.20
N LEU A 111 -6.22 4.21 -9.98
CA LEU A 111 -5.64 3.44 -11.08
C LEU A 111 -6.71 2.82 -11.98
N ARG A 112 -7.78 2.30 -11.39
CA ARG A 112 -8.92 1.74 -12.12
C ARG A 112 -9.56 2.83 -12.99
N ASP A 113 -9.87 3.98 -12.41
CA ASP A 113 -10.59 5.05 -13.10
C ASP A 113 -9.72 5.70 -14.19
N GLY A 114 -8.40 5.79 -13.97
CA GLY A 114 -7.44 6.24 -14.99
C GLY A 114 -7.11 5.20 -16.07
N ALA A 115 -7.45 3.93 -15.86
CA ALA A 115 -7.27 2.86 -16.84
C ALA A 115 -8.47 2.69 -17.78
N VAL A 116 -9.63 3.28 -17.46
CA VAL A 116 -10.74 3.40 -18.40
C VAL A 116 -10.34 4.45 -19.44
N PRO A 117 -10.07 4.06 -20.70
CA PRO A 117 -10.01 5.05 -21.77
C PRO A 117 -11.37 5.74 -21.80
N LEU A 118 -11.43 7.07 -21.97
CA LEU A 118 -12.65 7.66 -22.50
C LEU A 118 -12.90 7.01 -23.87
N ASN A 119 -13.66 5.91 -23.90
CA ASN A 119 -14.37 5.49 -25.09
C ASN A 119 -15.52 6.47 -25.26
N SER A 120 -15.21 7.71 -25.65
CA SER A 120 -16.14 8.54 -26.39
C SER A 120 -16.15 8.04 -27.84
N SER A 121 -16.79 6.89 -28.05
CA SER A 121 -17.42 6.53 -29.32
C SER A 121 -18.82 7.15 -29.27
N GLY A 122 -19.34 7.88 -30.24
CA GLY A 122 -18.89 8.25 -31.57
C GLY A 122 -20.00 9.09 -32.22
N THR A 123 -19.69 9.58 -33.43
CA THR A 123 -20.54 10.25 -34.45
C THR A 123 -21.18 11.58 -34.10
#